data_AF-A0AAD3RMC4-F1
#
_entry.id   AF-A0AAD3RMC4-F1
#
_cell.length_a   1.000
_cell.length_b   1.000
_cell.length_c   1.000
_cell.angle_alpha   90.00
_cell.angle_beta   90.00
_cell.angle_gamma   90.00
#
_symmetry.space_group_name_H-M   'P 1'
#
loop_
_entity.id
_entity.type
_entity.pdbx_description
1 polymer ?
#
loop_
_entity_poly.entity_id
_entity_poly.type
_entity_poly.pdbx_seq_one_letter_code
_entity_poly.pdbx_strand_id
1 'polypeptide(L)'
;MKDATALMSEESKPTVSLIAPINAQLLQNMTDTISDSPMIHEIKNAIKTDLLKRYNSEAEKKILHTASALDPRFKGLPFLTQEERLEIYRGVTEEAASLEVISAGFM
;
A
#
# COMPACT_ATOMS: atom_id res chain seq x y z
N MET A 1 -14.57 3.58 9.25
CA MET A 1 -14.22 2.13 9.23
C MET A 1 -15.13 1.29 8.32
N LYS A 2 -16.36 1.73 7.99
CA LYS A 2 -17.20 1.05 6.98
C LYS A 2 -16.55 1.02 5.59
N ASP A 3 -15.72 2.00 5.26
CA ASP A 3 -15.19 2.20 3.91
C ASP A 3 -14.25 1.09 3.47
N ALA A 4 -13.38 0.59 4.36
CA ALA A 4 -12.45 -0.49 4.00
C ALA A 4 -13.18 -1.81 3.74
N THR A 5 -14.09 -2.21 4.63
CA THR A 5 -14.86 -3.45 4.45
C THR A 5 -15.82 -3.35 3.27
N ALA A 6 -16.50 -2.21 3.08
CA ALA A 6 -17.37 -1.99 1.93
C ALA A 6 -16.59 -2.03 0.61
N LEU A 7 -15.48 -1.28 0.51
CA LEU A 7 -14.61 -1.28 -0.67
C LEU A 7 -14.11 -2.68 -1.02
N MET A 8 -13.69 -3.46 -0.03
CA MET A 8 -13.21 -4.83 -0.23
C MET A 8 -14.34 -5.81 -0.59
N SER A 9 -15.57 -5.55 -0.14
CA SER A 9 -16.73 -6.42 -0.37
C SER A 9 -17.47 -6.11 -1.68
N GLU A 10 -17.38 -4.86 -2.15
CA GLU A 10 -17.91 -4.40 -3.43
C GLU A 10 -16.96 -4.71 -4.60
N GLU A 11 -15.68 -4.99 -4.31
CA GLU A 11 -14.75 -5.44 -5.34
C GLU A 11 -15.11 -6.84 -5.83
N SER A 12 -15.63 -6.91 -7.06
CA SER A 12 -15.91 -8.15 -7.77
C SER A 12 -14.65 -9.01 -7.98
N LYS A 13 -13.46 -8.38 -7.98
CA LYS A 13 -12.17 -9.05 -8.10
C LYS A 13 -11.21 -8.51 -7.05
N PRO A 14 -10.72 -9.34 -6.11
CA PRO A 14 -9.72 -8.88 -5.15
C PRO A 14 -8.48 -8.42 -5.91
N THR A 15 -8.17 -7.13 -5.83
CA THR A 15 -7.07 -6.51 -6.57
C THR A 15 -5.93 -6.19 -5.60
N VAL A 16 -4.73 -6.71 -5.89
CA VAL A 16 -3.54 -6.52 -5.03
C VAL A 16 -3.19 -5.04 -4.82
N SER A 17 -3.48 -4.18 -5.81
CA SER A 17 -3.26 -2.73 -5.76
C SER A 17 -4.04 -1.99 -4.66
N LEU A 18 -5.09 -2.60 -4.10
CA LEU A 18 -5.89 -2.00 -3.02
C LEU A 18 -5.27 -2.20 -1.64
N ILE A 19 -4.43 -3.23 -1.48
CA ILE A 19 -3.99 -3.69 -0.16
C ILE A 19 -3.13 -2.63 0.52
N ALA A 20 -2.13 -2.08 -0.16
CA ALA A 20 -1.25 -1.05 0.41
C ALA A 20 -2.01 0.24 0.80
N PRO A 21 -2.83 0.85 -0.10
CA PRO A 21 -3.66 2.01 0.25
C PRO A 21 -4.56 1.78 1.47
N ILE A 22 -5.26 0.63 1.52
CA ILE A 22 -6.16 0.31 2.64
C ILE A 22 -5.39 0.08 3.93
N ASN A 23 -4.28 -0.65 3.87
CA ASN A 23 -3.44 -0.90 5.05
C ASN A 23 -2.91 0.43 5.63
N ALA A 24 -2.43 1.33 4.77
CA ALA A 24 -1.99 2.65 5.19
C ALA A 24 -3.12 3.49 5.81
N GLN A 25 -4.31 3.48 5.19
CA GLN A 25 -5.48 4.18 5.73
C GLN A 25 -5.90 3.61 7.11
N LEU A 26 -5.88 2.29 7.28
CA LEU A 26 -6.17 1.67 8.57
C LEU A 26 -5.14 2.07 9.63
N LEU A 27 -3.85 2.03 9.32
CA LEU A 27 -2.78 2.45 10.24
C LEU A 27 -2.90 3.93 10.61
N GLN A 28 -3.22 4.80 9.64
CA GLN A 28 -3.46 6.22 9.87
C GLN A 28 -4.64 6.43 10.83
N ASN A 29 -5.75 5.74 10.61
CA ASN A 29 -6.93 5.83 11.47
C ASN A 29 -6.72 5.31 12.90
N MET A 30 -5.72 4.44 13.11
CA MET A 30 -5.31 3.95 14.43
C MET A 30 -4.21 4.79 15.07
N THR A 31 -3.88 5.96 14.51
CA THR A 31 -2.96 6.90 15.15
C THR A 31 -3.67 7.65 16.26
N ASP A 32 -2.95 7.90 17.35
CA ASP A 32 -3.47 8.59 18.52
C ASP A 32 -3.86 10.03 18.20
N THR A 33 -4.93 10.47 18.83
CA THR A 33 -5.43 11.84 18.78
C THR A 33 -5.47 12.40 20.19
N ILE A 34 -5.31 13.72 20.31
CA ILE A 34 -5.29 14.42 21.61
C ILE A 34 -6.60 14.21 22.39
N SER A 35 -7.70 13.93 21.68
CA SER A 35 -9.03 13.69 22.26
C SER A 35 -9.27 12.24 22.72
N ASP A 36 -8.35 11.31 22.48
CA ASP A 36 -8.55 9.91 22.85
C ASP A 36 -8.53 9.73 24.37
N SER A 37 -9.49 8.96 24.88
CA SER A 37 -9.42 8.48 26.26
C SER A 37 -8.32 7.41 26.40
N PRO A 38 -7.82 7.13 27.62
CA PRO A 38 -6.82 6.07 27.84
C PRO A 38 -7.25 4.71 27.26
N MET A 39 -8.53 4.35 27.40
CA MET A 39 -9.07 3.11 26.84
C MET A 39 -9.03 3.10 25.30
N ILE A 40 -9.36 4.22 24.66
CA ILE A 40 -9.31 4.32 23.19
C ILE A 40 -7.88 4.22 22.68
N HIS A 41 -6.92 4.85 23.38
CA HIS A 41 -5.50 4.72 23.08
C HIS A 41 -5.04 3.26 23.12
N GLU A 42 -5.37 2.52 24.19
CA GLU A 42 -5.03 1.10 24.32
C GLU A 42 -5.61 0.25 23.18
N ILE A 43 -6.88 0.48 22.82
CA ILE A 43 -7.54 -0.24 21.73
C ILE A 43 -6.89 0.08 20.38
N LYS A 44 -6.68 1.37 20.06
CA LYS A 44 -6.02 1.79 18.82
C LYS A 44 -4.62 1.21 18.72
N ASN A 45 -3.86 1.23 19.80
CA ASN A 45 -2.51 0.69 19.83
C ASN A 45 -2.49 -0.83 19.64
N ALA A 46 -3.42 -1.57 20.25
CA ALA A 46 -3.55 -3.01 20.05
C ALA A 46 -3.84 -3.35 18.57
N ILE A 47 -4.77 -2.63 17.94
CA ILE A 47 -5.11 -2.82 16.52
C ILE A 47 -3.93 -2.45 15.63
N LYS A 48 -3.30 -1.28 15.85
CA LYS A 48 -2.14 -0.81 15.09
C LYS A 48 -0.99 -1.81 15.16
N THR A 49 -0.71 -2.33 16.36
CA THR A 49 0.35 -3.33 16.57
C THR A 49 0.06 -4.61 15.80
N ASP A 50 -1.20 -5.04 15.70
CA ASP A 50 -1.53 -6.23 14.89
C ASP A 50 -1.41 -5.97 13.39
N LEU A 51 -1.88 -4.82 12.92
CA LEU A 51 -1.78 -4.41 11.51
C LEU A 51 -0.33 -4.29 11.04
N LEU A 52 0.57 -3.75 11.88
CA LEU A 52 2.00 -3.62 11.56
C LEU A 52 2.72 -4.96 11.33
N LYS A 53 2.14 -6.08 11.79
CA LYS A 53 2.69 -7.42 11.50
C LYS A 53 2.40 -7.84 10.05
N ARG A 54 1.40 -7.25 9.40
CA ARG A 54 1.00 -7.60 8.04
C ARG A 54 1.87 -6.85 7.04
N TYR A 55 2.32 -7.55 6.00
CA TYR A 55 3.10 -6.98 4.90
C TYR A 55 4.39 -6.29 5.37
N ASN A 56 5.03 -6.85 6.40
CA ASN A 56 6.17 -6.22 7.06
C ASN A 56 7.50 -6.53 6.36
N SER A 57 7.54 -7.52 5.46
CA SER A 57 8.75 -7.81 4.70
C SER A 57 8.94 -6.83 3.54
N GLU A 58 10.20 -6.53 3.22
CA GLU A 58 10.54 -5.65 2.09
C GLU A 58 10.04 -6.19 0.75
N ALA A 59 10.00 -7.53 0.59
CA ALA A 59 9.45 -8.17 -0.60
C ALA A 59 7.93 -7.93 -0.74
N GLU A 60 7.16 -8.09 0.34
CA GLU A 60 5.72 -7.82 0.33
C GLU A 60 5.44 -6.34 0.06
N LYS A 61 6.13 -5.43 0.75
CA LYS A 61 5.99 -3.98 0.52
C LYS A 61 6.27 -3.61 -0.93
N LYS A 62 7.37 -4.12 -1.50
CA LYS A 62 7.71 -3.88 -2.91
C LYS A 62 6.59 -4.32 -3.84
N ILE A 63 6.08 -5.55 -3.69
CA ILE A 63 4.99 -6.07 -4.54
C ILE A 63 3.74 -5.19 -4.42
N LEU A 64 3.32 -4.86 -3.20
CA LEU A 64 2.10 -4.09 -2.97
C LEU A 64 2.21 -2.65 -3.46
N HIS A 65 3.35 -1.99 -3.25
CA HIS A 65 3.59 -0.63 -3.71
C HIS A 65 3.68 -0.58 -5.25
N THR A 66 4.38 -1.52 -5.88
CA THR A 66 4.41 -1.63 -7.34
C THR A 66 3.03 -1.89 -7.92
N ALA A 67 2.25 -2.83 -7.35
CA ALA A 67 0.88 -3.09 -7.80
C ALA A 67 -0.01 -1.85 -7.68
N SER A 68 0.15 -1.07 -6.61
CA SER A 68 -0.57 0.19 -6.41
C SER A 68 -0.14 1.28 -7.40
N ALA A 69 1.16 1.36 -7.73
CA ALA A 69 1.70 2.32 -8.69
C ALA A 69 1.17 2.08 -10.11
N LEU A 70 1.01 0.81 -10.48
CA LEU A 70 0.50 0.38 -11.78
C LEU A 70 -1.03 0.49 -11.92
N ASP A 71 -1.76 0.66 -10.82
CA ASP A 71 -3.20 0.93 -10.83
C ASP A 71 -3.46 2.44 -10.98
N PRO A 72 -4.09 2.90 -12.07
CA PRO A 72 -4.36 4.33 -12.27
C PRO A 72 -5.14 5.00 -11.14
N ARG A 73 -5.93 4.23 -10.36
CA ARG A 73 -6.66 4.72 -9.19
C ARG A 73 -5.73 5.11 -8.04
N PHE A 74 -4.56 4.46 -7.93
CA PHE A 74 -3.65 4.57 -6.78
C PHE A 74 -2.25 5.10 -7.13
N LYS A 75 -1.98 5.43 -8.39
CA LYS A 75 -0.70 5.98 -8.89
C LYS A 75 -0.12 7.13 -8.05
N GLY A 76 -0.95 7.90 -7.34
CA GLY A 76 -0.48 8.99 -6.49
C GLY A 76 0.33 8.53 -5.28
N LEU A 77 0.13 7.30 -4.80
CA LEU A 77 0.78 6.72 -3.61
C LEU A 77 0.92 7.72 -2.43
N PRO A 78 -0.19 8.35 -1.97
CA PRO A 78 -0.14 9.44 -0.99
C PRO A 78 0.31 8.98 0.40
N PHE A 79 0.33 7.67 0.64
CA PHE A 79 0.79 7.05 1.88
C PHE A 79 2.30 6.84 1.94
N LEU A 80 3.04 7.19 0.87
CA LEU A 80 4.50 7.13 0.82
C LEU A 80 5.11 8.53 0.85
N THR A 81 6.35 8.62 1.30
CA THR A 81 7.21 9.80 1.14
C THR A 81 7.55 10.04 -0.34
N GLN A 82 8.07 11.23 -0.65
CA GLN A 82 8.47 11.55 -2.02
C GLN A 82 9.61 10.63 -2.49
N GLU A 83 10.53 10.33 -1.60
CA GLU A 83 11.69 9.48 -1.83
C GLU A 83 11.27 8.04 -2.13
N GLU A 84 10.38 7.47 -1.31
CA GLU A 84 9.82 6.13 -1.53
C GLU A 84 9.05 6.05 -2.85
N ARG A 85 8.24 7.07 -3.18
CA ARG A 85 7.56 7.13 -4.48
C ARG A 85 8.53 7.09 -5.65
N LEU A 86 9.60 7.89 -5.58
CA LEU A 86 10.62 7.93 -6.63
C LEU A 86 11.31 6.58 -6.77
N GLU A 87 11.61 5.89 -5.67
CA GLU A 87 12.19 4.56 -5.69
C GLU A 87 11.29 3.52 -6.36
N ILE A 88 9.99 3.52 -6.04
CA ILE A 88 9.02 2.61 -6.67
C ILE A 88 8.95 2.86 -8.18
N TYR A 89 8.80 4.12 -8.60
CA TYR A 89 8.70 4.46 -10.04
C TYR A 89 10.01 4.21 -10.79
N ARG A 90 11.17 4.43 -10.15
CA ARG A 90 12.47 4.06 -10.73
C ARG A 90 12.52 2.56 -10.98
N GLY A 91 12.18 1.74 -9.98
CA GLY A 91 12.20 0.28 -10.12
C GLY A 91 11.26 -0.23 -11.21
N VAL A 92 10.05 0.34 -11.32
CA VAL A 92 9.10 0.01 -12.40
C VAL A 92 9.66 0.38 -13.77
N THR A 93 10.30 1.54 -13.88
CA THR A 93 10.89 2.01 -15.15
C THR A 93 12.08 1.15 -15.58
N GLU A 94 12.95 0.80 -14.64
CA GLU A 94 14.09 -0.10 -14.87
C GLU A 94 13.62 -1.49 -15.33
N GLU A 95 12.59 -2.05 -14.67
CA GLU A 95 12.00 -3.34 -15.06
C GLU A 95 11.38 -3.27 -16.45
N ALA A 96 10.60 -2.22 -16.76
CA ALA A 96 10.02 -2.00 -18.08
C ALA A 96 11.09 -1.90 -19.19
N ALA A 97 12.15 -1.12 -18.98
CA ALA A 97 13.25 -0.98 -19.92
C ALA A 97 13.97 -2.33 -20.15
N SER A 98 14.13 -3.15 -19.11
CA SER A 98 14.73 -4.48 -19.24
C SER A 98 13.90 -5.43 -20.11
N LEU A 99 12.56 -5.31 -20.07
CA LEU A 99 11.66 -6.11 -20.90
C LEU A 99 11.70 -5.68 -22.37
N GLU A 100 11.84 -4.38 -22.65
CA GLU A 100 12.00 -3.86 -24.01
C GLU A 100 13.27 -4.40 -24.69
N VAL A 101 14.40 -4.41 -23.98
CA VAL A 101 15.68 -4.94 -24.49
C VAL A 101 15.58 -6.43 -24.82
N ILE A 102 14.90 -7.21 -23.98
CA ILE A 102 14.65 -8.63 -24.25
C ILE A 102 13.80 -8.78 -25.52
N SER A 103 12.74 -8.00 -25.68
CA SER A 103 11.88 -8.07 -26.86
C SER A 103 12.62 -7.72 -28.17
N ALA A 104 13.55 -6.78 -28.11
CA ALA A 104 14.36 -6.37 -29.26
C ALA A 104 15.45 -7.40 -29.65
N GLY A 105 15.89 -8.25 -28.72
CA GLY A 105 16.86 -9.33 -29.01
C GLY A 105 16.25 -10.58 -29.65
N PHE A 106 14.92 -10.68 -29.73
CA PHE A 106 14.20 -11.79 -30.35
C PHE A 106 13.60 -11.44 -31.74
N MET A 107 13.80 -10.20 -32.23
CA MET A 107 13.51 -9.78 -33.60
C MET A 107 14.76 -9.77 -34.47
#